data_AF-A0A7W0P9V0-F1
#
_entry.id   AF-A0A7W0P9V0-F1
#
_cell.length_a   1.000
_cell.length_b   1.000
_cell.length_c   1.000
_cell.angle_alpha   90.00
_cell.angle_beta   90.00
_cell.angle_gamma   90.00
#
_symmetry.space_group_name_H-M   'P 1'
#
loop_
_entity.id
_entity.type
_entity.pdbx_description
1 polymer ?
#
loop_
_entity_poly.entity_id
_entity_poly.type
_entity_poly.pdbx_seq_one_letter_code
_entity_poly.pdbx_strand_id
1 'polypeptide(L)'
;MDFETRAIHDGQEPDPTTGSVTVPIYQTSTYVQEAVGRNKGYDYARVANPTRTALQTCLSSLEGAEHGIAFGSGMAAVTTVMHLVNPADRIVSVNDVYGG
;
A
#
# COMPACT_ATOMS: atom_id res chain seq x y z
N MET A 1 -7.81 20.21 1.46
CA MET A 1 -8.20 19.46 2.67
C MET A 1 -6.97 19.41 3.56
N ASP A 2 -7.12 19.67 4.86
CA ASP A 2 -5.98 19.76 5.78
C ASP A 2 -5.43 18.36 6.12
N PHE A 3 -4.20 18.30 6.66
CA PHE A 3 -3.53 17.03 6.96
C PHE A 3 -4.37 16.14 7.88
N GLU A 4 -4.94 16.71 8.93
CA GLU A 4 -5.74 16.03 9.95
C GLU A 4 -7.01 15.45 9.36
N THR A 5 -7.62 16.13 8.38
CA THR A 5 -8.80 15.62 7.68
C THR A 5 -8.42 14.43 6.80
N ARG A 6 -7.34 14.55 6.02
CA ARG A 6 -6.86 13.47 5.14
C ARG A 6 -6.45 12.23 5.92
N ALA A 7 -5.86 12.40 7.11
CA ALA A 7 -5.47 11.31 8.00
C ALA A 7 -6.64 10.43 8.45
N ILE A 8 -7.86 10.98 8.41
CA ILE A 8 -9.09 10.28 8.81
C ILE A 8 -9.89 9.80 7.60
N HIS A 9 -9.86 10.51 6.47
CA HIS A 9 -10.83 10.28 5.39
C HIS A 9 -10.26 9.64 4.12
N ASP A 10 -9.01 9.91 3.76
CA ASP A 10 -8.50 9.48 2.46
C ASP A 10 -8.22 7.97 2.45
N GLY A 11 -8.77 7.26 1.47
CA GLY A 11 -8.69 5.80 1.38
C GLY A 11 -9.58 5.05 2.37
N GLN A 12 -10.53 5.73 3.00
CA GLN A 12 -11.42 5.19 4.04
C GLN A 12 -12.91 5.34 3.67
N GLU A 13 -13.24 5.19 2.38
CA GLU A 13 -14.63 5.23 1.92
C GLU A 13 -15.45 4.09 2.56
N PRO A 14 -16.73 4.34 2.92
CA PRO A 14 -17.59 3.29 3.48
C PRO A 14 -17.68 2.06 2.58
N ASP A 15 -17.65 0.87 3.18
CA ASP A 15 -17.77 -0.38 2.43
C ASP A 15 -19.06 -0.40 1.60
N PRO A 16 -18.98 -0.58 0.27
CA PRO A 16 -20.16 -0.48 -0.59
C PRO A 16 -21.17 -1.63 -0.40
N THR A 17 -20.78 -2.72 0.27
CA THR A 17 -21.65 -3.89 0.48
C THR A 17 -22.49 -3.76 1.75
N THR A 18 -21.91 -3.23 2.82
CA THR A 18 -22.49 -3.22 4.18
C THR A 18 -22.70 -1.82 4.74
N GLY A 19 -22.07 -0.80 4.17
CA GLY A 19 -22.03 0.55 4.73
C GLY A 19 -21.11 0.72 5.93
N SER A 20 -20.23 -0.25 6.21
CA SER A 20 -19.25 -0.13 7.30
C SER A 20 -18.37 1.10 7.10
N VAL A 21 -18.34 1.99 8.09
CA VAL A 21 -17.51 3.21 8.08
C VAL A 21 -16.02 2.88 8.26
N THR A 22 -15.71 1.80 8.96
CA THR A 22 -14.33 1.31 9.09
C THR A 22 -14.05 0.32 7.98
N VAL A 23 -12.88 0.44 7.36
CA VAL A 23 -12.39 -0.51 6.35
C VAL A 23 -12.35 -1.92 6.95
N PRO A 24 -13.05 -2.91 6.38
CA PRO A 24 -13.03 -4.28 6.86
C PRO A 24 -11.63 -4.91 6.78
N ILE A 25 -11.35 -5.87 7.66
CA ILE A 25 -10.12 -6.67 7.61
C ILE A 25 -10.32 -7.82 6.62
N TYR A 26 -9.73 -7.72 5.44
CA TYR A 26 -9.74 -8.77 4.43
C TYR A 26 -8.68 -9.83 4.73
N GLN A 27 -8.96 -10.70 5.69
CA GLN A 27 -8.13 -11.85 6.04
C GLN A 27 -8.36 -13.03 5.07
N THR A 28 -8.05 -12.80 3.80
CA THR A 28 -8.15 -13.77 2.71
C THR A 28 -6.86 -13.78 1.88
N SER A 29 -6.57 -14.91 1.24
CA SER A 29 -5.45 -15.05 0.31
C SER A 29 -5.82 -14.72 -1.14
N THR A 30 -7.07 -14.97 -1.54
CA THR A 30 -7.53 -14.89 -2.94
C THR A 30 -8.98 -14.38 -3.04
N TYR A 31 -9.38 -13.98 -4.25
CA TYR A 31 -10.70 -13.42 -4.55
C TYR A 31 -11.34 -14.18 -5.72
N VAL A 32 -12.66 -14.33 -5.68
CA VAL A 32 -13.40 -14.98 -6.77
C VAL A 32 -13.33 -14.12 -8.04
N GLN A 33 -13.02 -14.76 -9.17
CA GLN A 33 -13.06 -14.14 -10.49
C GLN A 33 -14.36 -14.55 -11.22
N GLU A 34 -14.91 -13.65 -12.03
CA GLU A 34 -16.08 -13.95 -12.87
C GLU A 34 -15.70 -14.90 -14.02
N ALA A 35 -14.49 -14.73 -14.54
CA ALA A 35 -13.82 -15.61 -15.49
C ALA A 35 -12.32 -15.36 -15.43
N VAL A 36 -11.51 -16.16 -16.14
CA VAL A 36 -10.05 -15.95 -16.22
C VAL A 36 -9.73 -14.53 -16.66
N GLY A 37 -9.01 -13.79 -15.82
CA GLY A 37 -8.61 -12.40 -16.10
C GLY A 37 -9.73 -11.36 -15.93
N ARG A 38 -10.91 -11.76 -15.43
CA ARG A 38 -12.05 -10.87 -15.16
C ARG A 38 -12.35 -10.85 -13.65
N ASN A 39 -11.73 -9.91 -12.95
CA ASN A 39 -11.86 -9.73 -11.50
C ASN A 39 -12.48 -8.37 -11.14
N LYS A 40 -12.78 -8.16 -9.86
CA LYS A 40 -13.38 -6.92 -9.33
C LYS A 40 -12.31 -5.95 -8.77
N GLY A 41 -11.11 -5.97 -9.34
CA GLY A 41 -9.95 -5.19 -8.89
C GLY A 41 -8.97 -5.97 -8.01
N TYR A 42 -9.36 -7.13 -7.48
CA TYR A 42 -8.52 -7.97 -6.63
C TYR A 42 -8.54 -9.42 -7.13
N ASP A 43 -7.38 -10.07 -7.11
CA ASP A 43 -7.20 -11.49 -7.50
C ASP A 43 -6.44 -12.25 -6.42
N TYR A 44 -5.22 -11.79 -6.08
CA TYR A 44 -4.39 -12.42 -5.07
C TYR A 44 -3.86 -11.41 -4.06
N ALA A 45 -3.98 -11.70 -2.76
CA ALA A 45 -3.74 -10.76 -1.67
C ALA A 45 -2.30 -10.22 -1.60
N ARG A 46 -1.31 -10.96 -2.09
CA ARG A 46 0.07 -10.46 -2.22
C ARG A 46 0.15 -9.30 -3.22
N VAL A 47 -0.58 -9.36 -4.33
CA VAL A 47 -0.61 -8.30 -5.35
C VAL A 47 -1.41 -7.11 -4.84
N ALA A 48 -2.65 -7.34 -4.40
CA ALA A 48 -3.52 -6.30 -3.86
C ALA A 48 -4.46 -6.86 -2.79
N ASN A 49 -4.71 -6.10 -1.72
CA ASN A 49 -5.66 -6.44 -0.66
C ASN A 49 -6.40 -5.14 -0.26
N PRO A 50 -7.75 -5.13 -0.14
CA PRO A 50 -8.48 -3.88 0.12
C PRO A 50 -8.05 -3.18 1.41
N THR A 51 -7.84 -3.93 2.49
CA THR A 51 -7.32 -3.40 3.76
C THR A 51 -5.99 -2.69 3.58
N ARG A 52 -5.07 -3.29 2.80
CA ARG A 52 -3.75 -2.70 2.53
C ARG A 52 -3.84 -1.51 1.57
N THR A 53 -4.76 -1.56 0.60
CA THR A 53 -4.98 -0.50 -0.39
C THR A 53 -5.47 0.78 0.27
N ALA A 54 -6.37 0.66 1.27
CA ALA A 54 -6.79 1.77 2.11
C ALA A 54 -5.62 2.45 2.81
N LEU A 55 -4.76 1.67 3.50
CA LEU A 55 -3.55 2.19 4.15
C LEU A 55 -2.61 2.89 3.16
N GLN A 56 -2.37 2.25 2.01
CA GLN A 56 -1.50 2.78 0.96
C GLN A 56 -2.00 4.12 0.41
N THR A 57 -3.31 4.24 0.20
CA THR A 57 -3.96 5.46 -0.29
C THR A 57 -3.91 6.58 0.75
N CYS A 58 -4.17 6.26 2.03
CA CYS A 58 -4.05 7.23 3.12
C CYS A 58 -2.63 7.78 3.22
N LEU A 59 -1.62 6.90 3.28
CA LEU A 59 -0.22 7.32 3.38
C LEU A 59 0.25 8.12 2.17
N SER A 60 -0.13 7.71 0.95
CA SER A 60 0.24 8.47 -0.25
C SER A 60 -0.39 9.86 -0.25
N SER A 61 -1.65 9.98 0.19
CA SER A 61 -2.27 11.29 0.36
C SER A 61 -1.48 12.12 1.37
N LEU A 62 -1.22 11.61 2.57
CA LEU A 62 -0.55 12.36 3.63
C LEU A 62 0.82 12.93 3.21
N GLU A 63 1.60 12.14 2.48
CA GLU A 63 2.92 12.51 1.95
C GLU A 63 2.85 13.36 0.66
N GLY A 64 1.66 13.57 0.08
CA GLY A 64 1.51 14.24 -1.21
C GLY A 64 2.09 13.45 -2.39
N ALA A 65 2.14 12.13 -2.26
CA ALA A 65 2.67 11.20 -3.25
C ALA A 65 1.55 10.62 -4.14
N GLU A 66 1.90 10.23 -5.36
CA GLU A 66 0.96 9.58 -6.29
C GLU A 66 0.58 8.16 -5.84
N HIS A 67 1.52 7.45 -5.19
CA HIS A 67 1.36 6.05 -4.79
C HIS A 67 1.98 5.78 -3.42
N GLY A 68 1.39 4.82 -2.70
CA GLY A 68 1.90 4.28 -1.45
C GLY A 68 2.04 2.76 -1.55
N ILE A 69 3.11 2.20 -1.00
CA ILE A 69 3.33 0.74 -0.96
C ILE A 69 3.66 0.34 0.48
N ALA A 70 3.02 -0.72 0.95
CA ALA A 70 3.10 -1.16 2.34
C ALA A 70 3.81 -2.52 2.38
N PHE A 71 4.78 -2.64 3.27
CA PHE A 71 5.68 -3.79 3.37
C PHE A 71 5.63 -4.41 4.77
N GLY A 72 6.16 -5.62 4.92
CA GLY A 72 6.22 -6.31 6.22
C GLY A 72 7.17 -5.66 7.22
N SER A 73 8.09 -4.79 6.78
CA SER A 73 8.99 -4.02 7.62
C SER A 73 9.58 -2.82 6.86
N GLY A 74 10.21 -1.89 7.58
CA GLY A 74 10.99 -0.81 6.98
C GLY A 74 12.15 -1.34 6.11
N MET A 75 12.83 -2.39 6.57
CA MET A 75 13.90 -3.02 5.78
C MET A 75 13.40 -3.70 4.51
N ALA A 76 12.19 -4.28 4.51
CA ALA A 76 11.59 -4.81 3.30
C ALA A 76 11.31 -3.69 2.28
N ALA A 77 10.83 -2.53 2.73
CA ALA A 77 10.63 -1.36 1.87
C ALA A 77 11.96 -0.87 1.26
N VAL A 78 12.98 -0.64 2.10
CA VAL A 78 14.32 -0.22 1.65
C VAL A 78 14.93 -1.24 0.70
N THR A 79 14.84 -2.54 1.04
CA THR A 79 15.32 -3.62 0.18
C THR A 79 14.63 -3.62 -1.18
N THR A 80 13.30 -3.44 -1.23
CA THR A 80 12.57 -3.36 -2.51
C THR A 80 13.02 -2.16 -3.34
N VAL A 81 13.25 -0.99 -2.73
CA VAL A 81 13.82 0.18 -3.44
C VAL A 81 15.22 -0.11 -3.96
N MET A 82 16.05 -0.81 -3.19
CA MET A 82 17.40 -1.21 -3.64
C MET A 82 17.37 -2.19 -4.81
N HIS A 83 16.30 -2.96 -5.01
CA HIS A 83 16.14 -3.79 -6.21
C HIS A 83 15.84 -2.99 -7.49
N LEU A 84 15.70 -1.66 -7.41
CA LEU A 84 15.58 -0.79 -8.58
C LEU A 84 16.93 -0.39 -9.17
N VAL A 85 18.04 -0.56 -8.43
CA VAL A 85 19.40 -0.28 -8.94
C VAL A 85 20.02 -1.54 -9.54
N ASN A 86 20.90 -1.36 -10.52
CA ASN A 86 21.61 -2.47 -11.15
C ASN A 86 22.90 -2.81 -10.41
N PRO A 87 23.40 -4.05 -10.56
CA PRO A 87 24.76 -4.38 -10.13
C PRO A 87 25.79 -3.39 -10.71
N ALA A 88 26.76 -3.00 -9.89
CA ALA A 88 27.79 -1.99 -10.18
C ALA A 88 27.32 -0.52 -10.25
N ASP A 89 26.04 -0.23 -10.06
CA ASP A 89 25.59 1.15 -9.84
C ASP A 89 26.14 1.69 -8.51
N ARG A 90 26.28 3.02 -8.42
CA ARG A 90 26.78 3.70 -7.23
C ARG A 90 25.67 4.51 -6.57
N ILE A 91 25.48 4.28 -5.27
CA ILE A 91 24.54 5.01 -4.42
C ILE A 91 25.31 5.95 -3.50
N VAL A 92 24.83 7.18 -3.34
CA VAL A 92 25.30 8.13 -2.33
C VAL A 92 24.23 8.20 -1.24
N SER A 93 24.65 8.04 0.02
CA SER A 93 23.78 8.14 1.19
C SER A 93 24.25 9.28 2.09
N VAL A 94 23.36 9.74 2.97
CA VAL A 94 23.74 10.55 4.13
C VAL A 94 24.67 9.77 5.06
N ASN A 95 25.47 10.48 5.84
CA ASN A 95 26.52 9.91 6.70
C ASN A 95 25.98 9.21 7.95
N ASP A 96 24.80 9.60 8.42
CA ASP A 96 24.13 9.04 9.60
C ASP A 96 22.82 8.40 9.15
N VAL A 97 22.77 7.07 9.26
CA VAL A 97 21.64 6.25 8.84
C VAL A 97 21.32 5.24 9.92
N TYR A 98 20.09 4.74 9.90
CA TYR A 98 19.76 3.54 10.64
C TYR A 98 20.74 2.40 10.29
N GLY A 99 21.24 1.68 11.29
CA GLY A 99 22.35 0.72 11.10
C GLY A 99 21.97 -0.62 10.45
N GLY A 100 20.69 -0.85 10.17
CA GLY A 100 20.19 -2.07 9.51
C GLY A 100 20.12 -1.94 7.99
#